data_AF-A0A7X8QXC7-F1
#
_entry.id   AF-A0A7X8QXC7-F1
#
_cell.length_a   1.000
_cell.length_b   1.000
_cell.length_c   1.000
_cell.angle_alpha   90.00
_cell.angle_beta   90.00
_cell.angle_gamma   90.00
#
_symmetry.space_group_name_H-M   'P 1'
#
loop_
_entity.id
_entity.type
_entity.pdbx_description
1 polymer ?
#
loop_
_entity_poly.entity_id
_entity_poly.type
_entity_poly.pdbx_seq_one_letter_code
_entity_poly.pdbx_strand_id
1 'polypeptide(L)'
;MTMDTVLELKLKAGEERRIEGGHGWIFANELEDVDTSAEPGSLCRVLDADGRVLCWGYFNPKSLIAVRVLSRGAQAPEDDFVRRRLEKALQYRQSLGLDRFCRLCHGEADGLPGLVVDLYGDCISVEILTAGMERLKSDVDEALQQMFSPKGIVYRNDSDFRVLEGLTNLNSVSGSVPEQLEIEENGVKYLASPLAGQKTGFYYDQRENRAFLMPYFNGRKVLDLHCFTGGFAL
;
A
#
# COMPACT_ATOMS: atom_id res chain seq x y z
N MET A 1 6.09 -21.38 -2.98
CA MET A 1 7.29 -20.56 -3.27
C MET A 1 8.33 -21.42 -3.99
N THR A 2 8.57 -21.21 -5.28
CA THR A 2 9.86 -21.62 -5.87
C THR A 2 10.96 -20.89 -5.11
N MET A 3 12.02 -21.60 -4.73
CA MET A 3 13.15 -21.02 -4.00
C MET A 3 13.90 -20.02 -4.87
N ASP A 4 13.38 -18.79 -4.96
CA ASP A 4 14.20 -17.64 -5.35
C ASP A 4 15.31 -17.52 -4.29
N THR A 5 16.56 -17.60 -4.75
CA THR A 5 17.73 -17.43 -3.89
C THR A 5 17.59 -16.11 -3.12
N VAL A 6 17.53 -16.18 -1.80
CA VAL A 6 17.50 -14.98 -0.95
C VAL A 6 18.78 -14.21 -1.18
N LEU A 7 18.66 -12.95 -1.58
CA LEU A 7 19.81 -12.06 -1.78
C LEU A 7 20.36 -11.60 -0.42
N GLU A 8 21.68 -11.48 -0.33
CA GLU A 8 22.35 -10.84 0.80
C GLU A 8 22.87 -9.49 0.36
N LEU A 9 22.43 -8.43 1.04
CA LEU A 9 22.87 -7.07 0.81
C LEU A 9 23.56 -6.56 2.06
N LYS A 10 24.63 -5.79 1.89
CA LYS A 10 25.41 -5.26 3.01
C LYS A 10 25.40 -3.74 3.00
N LEU A 11 25.13 -3.13 4.15
CA LEU A 11 25.23 -1.69 4.33
C LEU A 11 26.68 -1.25 4.46
N LYS A 12 26.98 -0.04 3.99
CA LYS A 12 28.20 0.68 4.33
C LYS A 12 28.24 0.96 5.83
N ALA A 13 29.45 0.95 6.38
CA ALA A 13 29.67 1.25 7.80
C ALA A 13 29.05 2.61 8.21
N GLY A 14 28.16 2.59 9.20
CA GLY A 14 27.50 3.77 9.76
C GLY A 14 26.10 4.05 9.22
N GLU A 15 25.67 3.37 8.15
CA GLU A 15 24.34 3.55 7.54
C GLU A 15 23.24 2.75 8.25
N GLU A 16 23.60 1.84 9.17
CA GLU A 16 22.65 1.00 9.92
C GLU A 16 21.70 1.80 10.83
N ARG A 17 22.15 2.96 11.34
CA ARG A 17 21.44 3.74 12.36
C ARG A 17 20.04 4.16 11.95
N ARG A 18 19.84 4.45 10.66
CA ARG A 18 18.53 4.87 10.12
C ARG A 18 17.53 3.72 10.18
N ILE A 19 17.98 2.51 9.87
CA ILE A 19 17.15 1.31 9.88
C ILE A 19 16.86 0.87 11.31
N GLU A 20 17.85 0.94 12.20
CA GLU A 20 17.66 0.69 13.63
C GLU A 20 16.68 1.70 14.26
N GLY A 21 16.71 2.96 13.82
CA GLY A 21 15.77 4.00 14.20
C GLY A 21 14.33 3.81 13.66
N GLY A 22 14.08 2.76 12.88
CA GLY A 22 12.74 2.41 12.42
C GLY A 22 12.38 2.91 11.02
N HIS A 23 13.32 3.48 10.26
CA HIS A 23 13.06 3.84 8.87
C HIS A 23 12.78 2.60 8.00
N GLY A 24 11.87 2.72 7.04
CA GLY A 24 11.41 1.61 6.19
C GLY A 24 12.18 1.44 4.88
N TRP A 25 13.11 2.34 4.57
CA TRP A 25 13.82 2.38 3.29
C TRP A 25 15.32 2.38 3.47
N ILE A 26 16.00 1.66 2.59
CA ILE A 26 17.45 1.71 2.36
C ILE A 26 17.66 2.23 0.95
N PHE A 27 18.50 3.25 0.82
CA PHE A 27 18.80 3.89 -0.45
C PHE A 27 19.99 3.22 -1.14
N ALA A 28 20.02 3.27 -2.47
CA ALA A 28 21.06 2.60 -3.26
C ALA A 28 22.50 2.99 -2.87
N ASN A 29 22.70 4.24 -2.45
CA ASN A 29 24.01 4.74 -2.04
C ASN A 29 24.47 4.24 -0.65
N GLU A 30 23.59 3.62 0.13
CA GLU A 30 23.89 3.09 1.48
C GLU A 30 24.45 1.65 1.43
N LEU A 31 24.43 1.00 0.27
CA LEU A 31 24.88 -0.39 0.07
C LEU A 31 26.35 -0.45 -0.38
N GLU A 32 27.12 -1.43 0.14
CA GLU A 32 28.56 -1.63 -0.17
C GLU A 32 28.77 -2.15 -1.61
N ASP A 33 28.02 -3.16 -2.02
CA ASP A 33 28.06 -3.75 -3.36
C ASP A 33 26.63 -4.06 -3.80
N VAL A 34 26.19 -3.44 -4.90
CA VAL A 34 24.83 -3.58 -5.43
C VAL A 34 24.86 -4.52 -6.63
N ASP A 35 24.29 -5.71 -6.49
CA ASP A 35 24.10 -6.60 -7.65
C ASP A 35 23.03 -6.03 -8.58
N THR A 36 23.48 -5.39 -9.66
CA THR A 36 22.59 -4.79 -10.66
C THR A 36 21.91 -5.82 -11.55
N SER A 37 22.30 -7.09 -11.48
CA SER A 37 21.68 -8.19 -12.25
C SER A 37 20.49 -8.82 -11.53
N ALA A 38 20.30 -8.52 -10.24
CA ALA A 38 19.16 -8.99 -9.48
C ALA A 38 17.83 -8.56 -10.10
N GLU A 39 16.85 -9.46 -10.08
CA GLU A 39 15.53 -9.14 -10.58
C GLU A 39 14.81 -8.16 -9.64
N PRO A 40 14.16 -7.09 -10.15
CA PRO A 40 13.37 -6.18 -9.33
C PRO A 40 12.33 -6.91 -8.47
N GLY A 41 12.25 -6.54 -7.20
CA GLY A 41 11.36 -7.12 -6.21
C GLY A 41 11.89 -8.37 -5.51
N SER A 42 13.10 -8.83 -5.81
CA SER A 42 13.69 -10.02 -5.18
C SER A 42 13.77 -9.89 -3.67
N LEU A 43 13.46 -10.96 -2.93
CA LEU A 43 13.58 -10.99 -1.48
C LEU A 43 15.06 -10.93 -1.08
N CYS A 44 15.38 -10.10 -0.10
CA CYS A 44 16.73 -9.94 0.42
C CYS A 44 16.74 -9.87 1.95
N ARG A 45 17.88 -10.25 2.53
CA ARG A 45 18.26 -9.91 3.90
C ARG A 45 19.37 -8.88 3.86
N VAL A 46 19.30 -7.90 4.76
CA VAL A 46 20.26 -6.80 4.84
C VAL A 46 21.12 -6.97 6.07
N LEU A 47 22.42 -6.92 5.87
CA LEU A 47 23.47 -7.05 6.87
C LEU A 47 24.05 -5.68 7.22
N ASP A 48 24.45 -5.49 8.48
CA ASP A 48 25.34 -4.39 8.87
C ASP A 48 26.80 -4.65 8.45
N ALA A 49 27.69 -3.70 8.77
CA ALA A 49 29.11 -3.79 8.47
C ALA A 49 29.80 -5.03 9.09
N ASP A 50 29.29 -5.51 10.22
CA ASP A 50 29.81 -6.65 10.99
C ASP A 50 29.18 -7.99 10.56
N GLY A 51 28.23 -7.98 9.62
CA GLY A 51 27.58 -9.17 9.08
C GLY A 51 26.35 -9.65 9.86
N ARG A 52 25.82 -8.84 10.78
CA ARG A 52 24.56 -9.16 11.48
C ARG A 52 23.36 -8.78 10.61
N VAL A 53 22.36 -9.65 10.57
CA VAL A 53 21.09 -9.38 9.88
C VAL A 53 20.30 -8.30 10.63
N LEU A 54 20.06 -7.18 9.95
CA LEU A 54 19.26 -6.06 10.45
C LEU A 54 17.78 -6.21 10.10
N CYS A 55 17.47 -6.62 8.87
CA CYS A 55 16.10 -6.70 8.36
C CYS A 55 15.99 -7.55 7.10
N TRP A 56 14.75 -7.86 6.75
CA TRP A 56 14.36 -8.42 5.46
C TRP A 56 13.53 -7.42 4.68
N GLY A 57 13.66 -7.43 3.37
CA GLY A 57 12.94 -6.54 2.47
C GLY A 57 12.93 -7.08 1.04
N TYR A 58 12.25 -6.40 0.15
CA TYR A 58 12.44 -6.63 -1.28
C TYR A 58 13.38 -5.59 -1.86
N PHE A 59 14.24 -6.03 -2.78
CA PHE A 59 15.28 -5.25 -3.41
C PHE A 59 14.91 -4.92 -4.86
N ASN A 60 15.20 -3.68 -5.27
CA ASN A 60 15.13 -3.25 -6.65
C ASN A 60 16.42 -2.49 -7.03
N PRO A 61 17.33 -3.08 -7.84
CA PRO A 61 18.59 -2.43 -8.19
C PRO A 61 18.42 -1.17 -9.05
N LYS A 62 17.23 -0.95 -9.61
CA LYS A 62 16.91 0.19 -10.48
C LYS A 62 16.26 1.35 -9.74
N SER A 63 15.90 1.17 -8.46
CA SER A 63 15.23 2.20 -7.66
C SER A 63 16.21 2.94 -6.77
N LEU A 64 15.98 4.26 -6.58
CA LEU A 64 16.71 5.05 -5.58
C LEU A 64 16.46 4.47 -4.17
N ILE A 65 15.23 4.06 -3.89
CA ILE A 65 14.86 3.27 -2.71
C ILE A 65 15.13 1.81 -3.05
N ALA A 66 16.39 1.41 -2.86
CA ALA A 66 16.88 0.10 -3.27
C ALA A 66 16.19 -1.04 -2.49
N VAL A 67 15.99 -0.87 -1.17
CA VAL A 67 15.28 -1.88 -0.36
C VAL A 67 14.14 -1.23 0.41
N ARG A 68 12.99 -1.90 0.39
CA ARG A 68 11.86 -1.58 1.27
C ARG A 68 11.69 -2.69 2.30
N VAL A 69 11.75 -2.32 3.57
CA VAL A 69 11.77 -3.23 4.71
C VAL A 69 10.40 -3.85 4.94
N LEU A 70 10.36 -5.18 5.08
CA LEU A 70 9.17 -5.99 5.38
C LEU A 70 9.15 -6.43 6.86
N SER A 71 10.28 -6.94 7.35
CA SER A 71 10.46 -7.37 8.73
C SER A 71 11.83 -6.91 9.25
N ARG A 72 11.91 -6.69 10.57
CA ARG A 72 13.14 -6.31 11.26
C ARG A 72 13.68 -7.50 12.05
N GLY A 73 15.00 -7.55 12.18
CA GLY A 73 15.71 -8.64 12.82
C GLY A 73 16.04 -9.79 11.85
N ALA A 74 16.56 -10.88 12.42
CA ALA A 74 17.09 -11.99 11.65
C ALA A 74 16.02 -12.89 11.02
N GLN A 75 14.77 -12.83 11.50
CA GLN A 75 13.71 -13.73 11.04
C GLN A 75 13.08 -13.24 9.73
N ALA A 76 13.07 -14.13 8.74
CA ALA A 76 12.39 -13.90 7.47
C ALA A 76 10.88 -13.73 7.68
N PRO A 77 10.18 -12.98 6.80
CA PRO A 77 8.73 -13.02 6.72
C PRO A 77 8.22 -14.46 6.53
N GLU A 78 7.20 -14.85 7.27
CA GLU A 78 6.54 -16.15 7.11
C GLU A 78 5.53 -16.10 5.94
N ASP A 79 5.06 -17.26 5.48
CA ASP A 79 4.15 -17.38 4.33
C ASP A 79 2.85 -16.58 4.49
N ASP A 80 2.35 -16.43 5.71
CA ASP A 80 1.11 -15.70 6.00
C ASP A 80 1.33 -14.19 6.28
N PHE A 81 2.53 -13.68 6.02
CA PHE A 81 2.95 -12.32 6.37
C PHE A 81 1.98 -11.26 5.86
N VAL A 82 1.58 -11.34 4.58
CA VAL A 82 0.68 -10.35 3.96
C VAL A 82 -0.67 -10.32 4.67
N ARG A 83 -1.26 -11.50 4.89
CA ARG A 83 -2.54 -11.64 5.61
C ARG A 83 -2.46 -11.07 7.01
N ARG A 84 -1.44 -11.43 7.81
CA ARG A 84 -1.27 -10.90 9.17
C ARG A 84 -1.13 -9.37 9.21
N ARG A 85 -0.44 -8.79 8.22
CA ARG A 85 -0.31 -7.32 8.10
C ARG A 85 -1.63 -6.65 7.77
N LEU A 86 -2.40 -7.19 6.81
CA LEU A 86 -3.72 -6.69 6.47
C LEU A 86 -4.72 -6.83 7.63
N GLU A 87 -4.70 -7.96 8.36
CA GLU A 87 -5.50 -8.16 9.57
C GLU A 87 -5.18 -7.12 10.65
N LYS A 88 -3.89 -6.86 10.89
CA LYS A 88 -3.46 -5.81 11.82
C LYS A 88 -3.92 -4.42 11.36
N ALA A 89 -3.83 -4.13 10.06
CA ALA A 89 -4.30 -2.89 9.48
C ALA A 89 -5.82 -2.73 9.66
N LEU A 90 -6.60 -3.79 9.45
CA LEU A 90 -8.03 -3.84 9.68
C LEU A 90 -8.38 -3.59 11.15
N GLN A 91 -7.70 -4.26 12.08
CA GLN A 91 -7.90 -4.06 13.53
C GLN A 91 -7.68 -2.60 13.93
N TYR A 92 -6.66 -1.95 13.35
CA TYR A 92 -6.43 -0.52 13.57
C TYR A 92 -7.59 0.33 13.05
N ARG A 93 -8.08 0.09 11.82
CA ARG A 93 -9.23 0.83 11.27
C ARG A 93 -10.48 0.62 12.11
N GLN A 94 -10.74 -0.61 12.54
CA GLN A 94 -11.87 -0.94 13.41
C GLN A 94 -11.81 -0.18 14.75
N SER A 95 -10.61 0.02 15.30
CA SER A 95 -10.43 0.83 16.52
C SER A 95 -10.80 2.32 16.33
N LEU A 96 -10.84 2.80 15.09
CA LEU A 96 -11.28 4.13 14.70
C LEU A 96 -12.76 4.17 14.27
N GLY A 97 -13.49 3.05 14.38
CA GLY A 97 -14.87 2.94 13.90
C GLY A 97 -14.99 2.78 12.37
N LEU A 98 -13.92 2.34 11.70
CA LEU A 98 -13.87 2.13 10.25
C LEU A 98 -13.74 0.65 9.92
N ASP A 99 -14.61 0.11 9.08
CA ASP A 99 -14.57 -1.31 8.71
C ASP A 99 -14.96 -1.61 7.26
N ARG A 100 -15.85 -0.80 6.64
CA ARG A 100 -16.41 -1.08 5.31
C ARG A 100 -16.06 -0.06 4.22
N PHE A 101 -15.93 1.21 4.58
CA PHE A 101 -15.65 2.31 3.65
C PHE A 101 -14.45 3.09 4.14
N CYS A 102 -13.25 2.63 3.84
CA CYS A 102 -12.02 3.27 4.31
C CYS A 102 -10.80 2.78 3.54
N ARG A 103 -9.66 3.45 3.78
CA ARG A 103 -8.35 2.89 3.46
C ARG A 103 -7.97 1.81 4.44
N LEU A 104 -7.97 0.55 4.00
CA LEU A 104 -7.49 -0.59 4.77
C LEU A 104 -5.97 -0.58 4.91
N CYS A 105 -5.24 -0.38 3.81
CA CYS A 105 -3.77 -0.44 3.79
C CYS A 105 -3.17 0.81 3.15
N HIS A 106 -2.15 1.38 3.80
CA HIS A 106 -1.44 2.57 3.38
C HIS A 106 0.09 2.36 3.35
N GLY A 107 0.51 1.42 2.51
CA GLY A 107 1.90 1.17 2.18
C GLY A 107 2.75 0.82 3.39
N GLU A 108 3.89 1.51 3.50
CA GLU A 108 4.87 1.37 4.57
C GLU A 108 4.27 1.56 5.96
N ALA A 109 3.26 2.43 6.11
CA ALA A 109 2.64 2.71 7.41
C ALA A 109 1.96 1.46 8.00
N ASP A 110 1.50 0.55 7.14
CA ASP A 110 0.88 -0.72 7.52
C ASP A 110 1.83 -1.91 7.39
N GLY A 111 3.11 -1.66 7.10
CA GLY A 111 4.13 -2.69 6.96
C GLY A 111 4.02 -3.50 5.68
N LEU A 112 3.34 -2.97 4.67
CA LEU A 112 3.23 -3.53 3.31
C LEU A 112 3.67 -2.47 2.30
N PRO A 113 4.98 -2.16 2.22
CA PRO A 113 5.48 -1.08 1.37
C PRO A 113 4.98 -1.24 -0.07
N GLY A 114 4.51 -0.14 -0.67
CA GLY A 114 3.97 -0.15 -2.02
C GLY A 114 2.57 -0.72 -2.21
N LEU A 115 1.87 -1.15 -1.15
CA LEU A 115 0.48 -1.61 -1.23
C LEU A 115 -0.51 -0.56 -0.70
N VAL A 116 -1.47 -0.17 -1.53
CA VAL A 116 -2.65 0.59 -1.10
C VAL A 116 -3.88 -0.28 -1.29
N VAL A 117 -4.74 -0.34 -0.26
CA VAL A 117 -6.03 -1.05 -0.32
C VAL A 117 -7.11 -0.16 0.23
N ASP A 118 -8.13 0.11 -0.58
CA ASP A 118 -9.32 0.87 -0.21
C ASP A 118 -10.58 -0.02 -0.30
N LEU A 119 -11.37 -0.02 0.76
CA LEU A 119 -12.62 -0.78 0.87
C LEU A 119 -13.80 0.08 0.41
N TYR A 120 -14.65 -0.49 -0.43
CA TYR A 120 -15.89 0.12 -0.95
C TYR A 120 -17.08 -0.80 -0.64
N GLY A 121 -17.22 -1.20 0.62
CA GLY A 121 -18.20 -2.18 1.05
C GLY A 121 -17.83 -3.57 0.55
N ASP A 122 -18.61 -4.09 -0.40
CA ASP A 122 -18.43 -5.45 -0.94
C ASP A 122 -17.38 -5.50 -2.07
N CYS A 123 -16.80 -4.36 -2.46
CA CYS A 123 -15.76 -4.27 -3.49
C CYS A 123 -14.47 -3.68 -2.90
N ILE A 124 -13.33 -4.03 -3.49
CA ILE A 124 -12.02 -3.59 -3.02
C ILE A 124 -11.24 -2.97 -4.18
N SER A 125 -10.61 -1.83 -3.94
CA SER A 125 -9.65 -1.21 -4.86
C SER A 125 -8.24 -1.40 -4.31
N VAL A 126 -7.34 -1.89 -5.15
CA VAL A 126 -5.95 -2.18 -4.79
C VAL A 126 -5.05 -1.41 -5.74
N GLU A 127 -3.99 -0.82 -5.23
CA GLU A 127 -2.90 -0.26 -6.02
C GLU A 127 -1.59 -0.84 -5.52
N ILE A 128 -0.79 -1.36 -6.46
CA ILE A 128 0.55 -1.85 -6.21
C ILE A 128 1.53 -0.87 -6.86
N LEU A 129 2.50 -0.40 -6.11
CA LEU A 129 3.44 0.62 -6.55
C LEU A 129 4.87 0.12 -6.69
N THR A 130 5.21 -1.06 -6.18
CA THR A 130 6.60 -1.53 -6.11
C THR A 130 6.74 -2.93 -6.68
N ALA A 131 7.91 -3.22 -7.26
CA ALA A 131 8.16 -4.51 -7.89
C ALA A 131 8.07 -5.68 -6.90
N GLY A 132 8.48 -5.48 -5.64
CA GLY A 132 8.37 -6.51 -4.60
C GLY A 132 6.93 -6.80 -4.20
N MET A 133 6.06 -5.78 -4.11
CA MET A 133 4.65 -6.00 -3.82
C MET A 133 3.92 -6.65 -5.00
N GLU A 134 4.33 -6.36 -6.24
CA GLU A 134 3.80 -7.05 -7.43
C GLU A 134 4.06 -8.57 -7.39
N ARG A 135 5.22 -8.99 -6.87
CA ARG A 135 5.52 -10.42 -6.66
C ARG A 135 4.64 -11.08 -5.60
N LEU A 136 4.17 -10.30 -4.63
CA LEU A 136 3.27 -10.73 -3.57
C LEU A 136 1.78 -10.56 -3.93
N LYS A 137 1.47 -10.20 -5.18
CA LYS A 137 0.08 -9.95 -5.63
C LYS A 137 -0.84 -11.14 -5.35
N SER A 138 -0.38 -12.38 -5.57
CA SER A 138 -1.16 -13.59 -5.27
C SER A 138 -1.49 -13.73 -3.79
N ASP A 139 -0.53 -13.40 -2.90
CA ASP A 139 -0.74 -13.44 -1.46
C ASP A 139 -1.70 -12.33 -1.00
N VAL A 140 -1.65 -11.16 -1.65
CA VAL A 140 -2.62 -10.07 -1.45
C VAL A 140 -4.01 -10.52 -1.88
N ASP A 141 -4.15 -11.10 -3.07
CA ASP A 141 -5.43 -11.60 -3.59
C ASP A 141 -6.03 -12.66 -2.65
N GLU A 142 -5.22 -13.66 -2.24
CA GLU A 142 -5.65 -14.70 -1.32
C GLU A 142 -6.10 -14.12 0.03
N ALA A 143 -5.30 -13.21 0.62
CA ALA A 143 -5.63 -12.58 1.89
C ALA A 143 -6.95 -11.79 1.81
N LEU A 144 -7.13 -10.97 0.77
CA LEU A 144 -8.35 -10.17 0.60
C LEU A 144 -9.59 -11.05 0.39
N GLN A 145 -9.45 -12.15 -0.36
CA GLN A 145 -10.53 -13.12 -0.54
C GLN A 145 -10.93 -13.79 0.78
N GLN A 146 -9.94 -14.25 1.57
CA GLN A 146 -10.19 -14.89 2.86
C GLN A 146 -10.81 -13.92 3.89
N MET A 147 -10.35 -12.67 3.91
CA MET A 147 -10.79 -11.69 4.90
C MET A 147 -12.19 -11.13 4.60
N PHE A 148 -12.53 -10.92 3.33
CA PHE A 148 -13.72 -10.14 2.97
C PHE A 148 -14.70 -10.86 2.05
N SER A 149 -14.28 -11.92 1.34
CA SER A 149 -15.09 -12.56 0.28
C SER A 149 -15.77 -11.54 -0.65
N PRO A 150 -15.00 -10.58 -1.24
CA PRO A 150 -15.57 -9.45 -1.96
C PRO A 150 -16.27 -9.88 -3.26
N LYS A 151 -17.27 -9.12 -3.68
CA LYS A 151 -17.92 -9.27 -5.00
C LYS A 151 -16.95 -9.02 -6.14
N GLY A 152 -15.98 -8.12 -5.95
CA GLY A 152 -14.94 -7.87 -6.94
C GLY A 152 -13.77 -7.07 -6.37
N ILE A 153 -12.62 -7.25 -7.01
CA ILE A 153 -11.38 -6.52 -6.71
C ILE A 153 -10.94 -5.83 -8.00
N VAL A 154 -10.70 -4.52 -7.92
CA VAL A 154 -10.06 -3.76 -9.00
C VAL A 154 -8.62 -3.44 -8.60
N TYR A 155 -7.68 -3.72 -9.50
CA TYR A 155 -6.33 -3.18 -9.42
C TYR A 155 -6.23 -1.92 -10.25
N ARG A 156 -5.99 -0.79 -9.59
CA ARG A 156 -5.74 0.54 -10.15
C ARG A 156 -4.23 0.78 -10.24
N ASN A 157 -3.61 0.05 -11.15
CA ASN A 157 -2.18 0.02 -11.38
C ASN A 157 -1.82 0.94 -12.57
N ASP A 158 -2.33 2.17 -12.58
CA ASP A 158 -2.16 3.18 -13.63
C ASP A 158 -1.24 4.34 -13.22
N SER A 159 -0.66 4.27 -12.01
CA SER A 159 0.27 5.27 -11.46
C SER A 159 1.63 5.29 -12.16
N ASP A 160 2.14 6.49 -12.48
CA ASP A 160 3.47 6.68 -13.10
C ASP A 160 4.62 6.18 -12.21
N PHE A 161 4.41 6.09 -10.89
CA PHE A 161 5.42 5.55 -9.97
C PHE A 161 5.76 4.08 -10.24
N ARG A 162 4.84 3.31 -10.83
CA ARG A 162 5.09 1.91 -11.22
C ARG A 162 6.18 1.81 -12.29
N VAL A 163 6.27 2.78 -13.20
CA VAL A 163 7.29 2.82 -14.25
C VAL A 163 8.70 2.95 -13.64
N LEU A 164 8.83 3.72 -12.54
CA LEU A 164 10.09 3.85 -11.80
C LEU A 164 10.54 2.53 -11.17
N GLU A 165 9.60 1.62 -10.92
CA GLU A 165 9.84 0.30 -10.36
C GLU A 165 9.96 -0.78 -11.46
N GLY A 166 9.93 -0.38 -12.74
CA GLY A 166 10.04 -1.29 -13.88
C GLY A 166 8.77 -2.08 -14.18
N LEU A 167 7.63 -1.64 -13.64
CA LEU A 167 6.34 -2.29 -13.81
C LEU A 167 5.54 -1.66 -14.95
N THR A 168 4.76 -2.48 -15.64
CA THR A 168 3.77 -2.02 -16.61
C THR A 168 2.54 -1.48 -15.88
N ASN A 169 1.98 -0.39 -16.40
CA ASN A 169 0.71 0.16 -15.96
C ASN A 169 -0.42 -0.65 -16.58
N LEU A 170 -1.11 -1.45 -15.77
CA LEU A 170 -2.17 -2.34 -16.23
C LEU A 170 -3.24 -2.49 -15.16
N ASN A 171 -4.39 -1.86 -15.41
CA ASN A 171 -5.57 -2.07 -14.58
C ASN A 171 -6.16 -3.47 -14.84
N SER A 172 -6.68 -4.10 -13.80
CA SER A 172 -7.36 -5.38 -13.92
C SER A 172 -8.53 -5.46 -12.94
N VAL A 173 -9.52 -6.29 -13.26
CA VAL A 173 -10.72 -6.49 -12.43
C VAL A 173 -10.96 -7.98 -12.31
N SER A 174 -11.21 -8.44 -11.09
CA SER A 174 -11.74 -9.78 -10.80
C SER A 174 -13.12 -9.67 -10.17
N GLY A 175 -14.00 -10.62 -10.47
CA GLY A 175 -15.40 -10.59 -10.01
C GLY A 175 -16.22 -9.47 -10.67
N SER A 176 -17.16 -8.90 -9.92
CA SER A 176 -18.06 -7.85 -10.38
C SER A 176 -17.86 -6.57 -9.57
N VAL A 177 -17.40 -5.51 -10.25
CA VAL A 177 -17.24 -4.17 -9.69
C VAL A 177 -18.13 -3.20 -10.49
N PRO A 178 -19.18 -2.62 -9.90
CA PRO A 178 -20.00 -1.60 -10.55
C PRO A 178 -19.22 -0.34 -10.93
N GLU A 179 -19.68 0.39 -11.94
CA GLU A 179 -19.09 1.69 -12.34
C GLU A 179 -19.15 2.73 -11.22
N GLN A 180 -20.25 2.71 -10.46
CA GLN A 180 -20.46 3.55 -9.29
C GLN A 180 -20.91 2.70 -8.11
N LEU A 181 -20.35 2.99 -6.94
CA LEU A 181 -20.70 2.40 -5.66
C LEU A 181 -21.16 3.51 -4.72
N GLU A 182 -22.27 3.26 -4.03
CA GLU A 182 -22.66 4.08 -2.89
C GLU A 182 -21.75 3.74 -1.71
N ILE A 183 -21.09 4.76 -1.16
CA ILE A 183 -20.35 4.67 0.10
C ILE A 183 -20.97 5.59 1.12
N GLU A 184 -20.81 5.26 2.40
CA GLU A 184 -21.27 6.10 3.50
C GLU A 184 -20.09 6.54 4.37
N GLU A 185 -20.03 7.84 4.65
CA GLU A 185 -19.05 8.45 5.54
C GLU A 185 -19.73 9.56 6.34
N ASN A 186 -19.63 9.49 7.67
CA ASN A 186 -20.19 10.49 8.59
C ASN A 186 -21.69 10.79 8.37
N GLY A 187 -22.45 9.76 7.97
CA GLY A 187 -23.89 9.88 7.67
C GLY A 187 -24.22 10.49 6.31
N VAL A 188 -23.20 10.81 5.50
CA VAL A 188 -23.37 11.30 4.12
C VAL A 188 -23.09 10.17 3.14
N LYS A 189 -23.95 10.05 2.13
CA LYS A 189 -23.82 9.07 1.05
C LYS A 189 -23.14 9.71 -0.16
N TYR A 190 -22.13 9.03 -0.68
CA TYR A 190 -21.36 9.47 -1.85
C TYR A 190 -21.40 8.40 -2.94
N LEU A 191 -21.29 8.83 -4.20
CA LEU A 191 -21.02 7.93 -5.32
C LEU A 191 -19.52 7.93 -5.61
N ALA A 192 -18.88 6.79 -5.37
CA ALA A 192 -17.48 6.54 -5.69
C ALA A 192 -17.37 5.70 -6.96
N SER A 193 -16.27 5.86 -7.71
CA SER A 193 -16.00 5.04 -8.89
C SER A 193 -14.62 4.38 -8.78
N PRO A 194 -14.52 3.15 -8.26
CA PRO A 194 -13.24 2.45 -8.16
C PRO A 194 -12.59 2.19 -9.51
N LEU A 195 -13.38 2.08 -10.59
CA LEU A 195 -12.89 1.79 -11.94
C LEU A 195 -12.30 3.01 -12.65
N ALA A 196 -12.92 4.19 -12.50
CA ALA A 196 -12.59 5.37 -13.32
C ALA A 196 -12.30 6.65 -12.49
N GLY A 197 -12.60 6.65 -11.20
CA GLY A 197 -12.33 7.80 -10.32
C GLY A 197 -10.83 8.04 -10.14
N GLN A 198 -10.47 9.26 -9.75
CA GLN A 198 -9.08 9.60 -9.44
C GLN A 198 -8.54 8.77 -8.27
N LYS A 199 -7.21 8.55 -8.28
CA LYS A 199 -6.52 7.61 -7.36
C LYS A 199 -7.19 6.23 -7.45
N THR A 200 -7.64 5.71 -6.32
CA THR A 200 -8.32 4.42 -6.16
C THR A 200 -9.85 4.53 -6.26
N GLY A 201 -10.40 5.72 -6.53
CA GLY A 201 -11.82 5.95 -6.78
C GLY A 201 -12.52 6.99 -5.89
N PHE A 202 -11.96 7.29 -4.70
CA PHE A 202 -12.49 8.27 -3.74
C PHE A 202 -11.39 8.76 -2.77
N TYR A 203 -11.54 9.99 -2.27
CA TYR A 203 -10.59 10.64 -1.37
C TYR A 203 -10.96 10.39 0.10
N TYR A 204 -10.61 9.20 0.62
CA TYR A 204 -10.78 8.88 2.05
C TYR A 204 -9.89 9.72 2.98
N ASP A 205 -8.78 10.26 2.46
CA ASP A 205 -7.88 11.17 3.20
C ASP A 205 -8.55 12.48 3.62
N GLN A 206 -9.64 12.88 2.97
CA GLN A 206 -10.41 14.09 3.28
C GLN A 206 -11.56 13.85 4.27
N ARG A 207 -11.73 12.63 4.81
CA ARG A 207 -12.84 12.26 5.72
C ARG A 207 -13.01 13.21 6.89
N GLU A 208 -11.95 13.37 7.66
CA GLU A 208 -11.99 14.18 8.88
C GLU A 208 -12.14 15.67 8.56
N ASN A 209 -11.59 16.13 7.43
CA ASN A 209 -11.76 17.51 6.98
C ASN A 209 -13.22 17.79 6.60
N ARG A 210 -13.89 16.86 5.91
CA ARG A 210 -15.33 16.97 5.60
C ARG A 210 -16.16 17.02 6.88
N ALA A 211 -15.92 16.10 7.82
CA ALA A 211 -16.62 16.06 9.10
C ALA A 211 -16.42 17.36 9.91
N PHE A 212 -15.18 17.84 9.99
CA PHE A 212 -14.80 19.03 10.73
C PHE A 212 -15.47 20.29 10.18
N LEU A 213 -15.57 20.42 8.85
CA LEU A 213 -16.12 21.62 8.22
C LEU A 213 -17.65 21.64 8.17
N MET A 214 -18.33 20.49 8.27
CA MET A 214 -19.79 20.36 8.15
C MET A 214 -20.59 21.38 9.00
N PRO A 215 -20.27 21.64 10.30
CA PRO A 215 -21.02 22.61 11.11
C PRO A 215 -20.91 24.06 10.62
N TYR A 216 -19.87 24.41 9.85
CA TYR A 216 -19.61 25.76 9.39
C TYR A 216 -20.42 26.15 8.15
N PHE A 217 -21.03 25.18 7.46
CA PHE A 217 -21.75 25.40 6.20
C PHE A 217 -23.23 25.75 6.39
N ASN A 218 -23.83 25.39 7.52
CA ASN A 218 -25.27 25.54 7.74
C ASN A 218 -25.75 26.99 7.59
N GLY A 219 -26.76 27.20 6.74
CA GLY A 219 -27.35 28.52 6.46
C GLY A 219 -26.46 29.48 5.67
N ARG A 220 -25.36 29.00 5.09
CA ARG A 220 -24.42 29.83 4.32
C ARG A 220 -24.46 29.49 2.83
N LYS A 221 -24.03 30.46 2.02
CA LYS A 221 -23.68 30.23 0.62
C LYS A 221 -22.22 29.80 0.55
N VAL A 222 -21.98 28.54 0.21
CA VAL A 222 -20.64 27.93 0.15
C VAL A 222 -20.23 27.72 -1.31
N LEU A 223 -18.95 27.90 -1.60
CA LEU A 223 -18.34 27.62 -2.91
C LEU A 223 -17.29 26.53 -2.72
N ASP A 224 -17.54 25.35 -3.29
CA ASP A 224 -16.59 24.23 -3.34
C ASP A 224 -15.84 24.24 -4.68
N LEU A 225 -14.55 24.59 -4.65
CA LEU A 225 -13.67 24.63 -5.82
C LEU A 225 -12.78 23.39 -5.84
N HIS A 226 -12.51 22.87 -7.04
CA HIS A 226 -11.84 21.57 -7.21
C HIS A 226 -12.62 20.42 -6.53
N CYS A 227 -13.95 20.54 -6.59
CA CYS A 227 -14.90 19.74 -5.82
C CYS A 227 -14.91 18.24 -6.16
N PHE A 228 -14.32 17.82 -7.29
CA PHE A 228 -14.35 16.44 -7.79
C PHE A 228 -15.79 15.90 -7.82
N THR A 229 -16.14 14.92 -6.97
CA THR A 229 -17.50 14.36 -6.85
C THR A 229 -18.40 15.12 -5.87
N GLY A 230 -17.99 16.32 -5.43
CA GLY A 230 -18.77 17.19 -4.55
C GLY A 230 -18.65 16.85 -3.06
N GLY A 231 -17.50 16.31 -2.63
CA GLY A 231 -17.32 15.79 -1.27
C GLY A 231 -17.63 16.78 -0.14
N PHE A 232 -17.33 18.08 -0.33
CA PHE A 232 -17.62 19.13 0.64
C PHE A 232 -18.95 19.87 0.37
N ALA A 233 -19.54 19.65 -0.80
CA ALA A 233 -20.77 20.32 -1.24
C ALA A 233 -22.06 19.59 -0.83
N LEU A 234 -21.98 18.27 -0.60
CA LEU A 234 -23.06 17.43 -0.06
C LEU A 234 -23.21 17.63 1.45
#